data_AF-A0AAU9KBF9-F1
#
_entry.id   AF-A0AAU9KBF9-F1
#
_cell.length_a   1.000
_cell.length_b   1.000
_cell.length_c   1.000
_cell.angle_alpha   90.00
_cell.angle_beta   90.00
_cell.angle_gamma   90.00
#
_symmetry.space_group_name_H-M   'P 1'
#
loop_
_entity.id
_entity.type
_entity.pdbx_description
1 polymer ?
#
loop_
_entity_poly.entity_id
_entity_poly.type
_entity_poly.pdbx_seq_one_letter_code
_entity_poly.pdbx_strand_id
1 'polypeptide(L)'
;MGCASSRSPFDNKTMQKLINEYIEETKLDQVTCNFIKRLDIQCRGDLIDRSSYEMLAKNWHLKANFSLFTKTNFISKSDLKLSLLVFSKDSDESKVALLKEIASTNNRLAMRYPELAYQLVYQRIPEELARMKKISEAEKVAYINKKRLSAGTSACLFFSNYMENPENLKTINIDIN
;
A
#
# COMPACT_ATOMS: atom_id res chain seq x y z
N MET A 1 20.04 -19.19 36.66
CA MET A 1 18.94 -18.92 35.70
C MET A 1 19.02 -17.45 35.29
N GLY A 2 19.76 -17.15 34.22
CA GLY A 2 19.82 -15.81 33.64
C GLY A 2 18.97 -15.78 32.39
N CYS A 3 17.71 -15.36 32.50
CA CYS A 3 16.92 -15.02 31.32
C CYS A 3 17.49 -13.73 30.73
N ALA A 4 18.40 -13.87 29.77
CA ALA A 4 18.77 -12.79 28.88
C ALA A 4 17.51 -12.32 28.16
N SER A 5 16.95 -11.20 28.63
CA SER A 5 15.98 -10.42 27.89
C SER A 5 16.72 -9.92 26.65
N SER A 6 16.53 -10.63 25.53
CA SER A 6 17.11 -10.28 24.25
C SER A 6 16.59 -8.89 23.86
N ARG A 7 17.44 -7.89 24.01
CA ARG A 7 17.33 -6.61 23.31
C ARG A 7 17.28 -6.92 21.81
N SER A 8 16.11 -6.81 21.19
CA SER A 8 16.02 -6.51 19.76
C SER A 8 15.56 -5.05 19.64
N PRO A 9 16.49 -4.09 19.50
CA PRO A 9 16.15 -2.68 19.42
C PRO A 9 16.05 -2.27 17.95
N PHE A 10 15.43 -3.08 17.09
CA PHE A 10 15.05 -2.56 15.78
C PHE A 10 13.88 -1.60 16.00
N ASP A 11 14.22 -0.33 16.22
CA ASP A 11 13.29 0.75 16.50
C ASP A 11 12.26 0.82 15.35
N ASN A 12 10.99 1.04 15.70
CA ASN A 12 9.93 1.34 14.74
C ASN A 12 10.36 2.47 13.79
N LYS A 13 11.14 3.45 14.28
CA LYS A 13 11.69 4.53 13.47
C LYS A 13 12.62 4.03 12.37
N THR A 14 13.49 3.07 12.67
CA THR A 14 14.39 2.47 11.68
C THR A 14 13.61 1.73 10.61
N MET A 15 12.59 0.95 10.99
CA MET A 15 11.74 0.26 10.01
C MET A 15 10.95 1.25 9.15
N GLN A 16 10.38 2.30 9.75
CA GLN A 16 9.66 3.32 9.01
C GLN A 16 10.57 4.02 7.99
N LYS A 17 11.81 4.34 8.39
CA LYS A 17 12.81 4.90 7.48
C LYS A 17 13.08 3.99 6.29
N LEU A 18 13.29 2.69 6.52
CA LEU A 18 13.51 1.71 5.43
C LEU A 18 12.30 1.58 4.50
N ILE A 19 11.08 1.69 5.04
CA ILE A 19 9.86 1.69 4.24
C ILE A 19 9.82 2.94 3.35
N ASN A 20 10.10 4.12 3.89
CA ASN A 20 10.13 5.38 3.13
C ASN A 20 11.21 5.33 2.04
N GLU A 21 12.42 4.89 2.39
CA GLU A 21 13.52 4.67 1.42
C GLU A 21 13.10 3.70 0.31
N TYR A 22 12.37 2.61 0.61
CA TYR A 22 11.86 1.69 -0.40
C TYR A 22 10.85 2.36 -1.35
N ILE A 23 9.92 3.17 -0.81
CA ILE A 23 8.92 3.90 -1.61
C ILE A 23 9.61 4.84 -2.60
N GLU A 24 10.64 5.57 -2.15
CA GLU A 24 11.43 6.49 -2.98
C GLU A 24 12.30 5.77 -4.04
N GLU A 25 12.96 4.67 -3.63
CA GLU A 25 13.77 3.83 -4.53
C GLU A 25 12.90 3.25 -5.65
N THR A 26 11.67 2.85 -5.32
CA THR A 26 10.70 2.25 -6.24
C THR A 26 9.88 3.27 -7.03
N LYS A 27 10.05 4.57 -6.76
CA LYS A 27 9.33 5.69 -7.38
C LYS A 27 7.82 5.70 -7.13
N LEU A 28 7.38 5.03 -6.08
CA LEU A 28 5.97 5.00 -5.68
C LEU A 28 5.49 6.37 -5.18
N ASP A 29 6.39 7.15 -4.58
CA ASP A 29 6.19 8.55 -4.17
C ASP A 29 5.92 9.51 -5.35
N GLN A 30 6.16 9.07 -6.58
CA GLN A 30 5.94 9.91 -7.78
C GLN A 30 4.58 9.68 -8.42
N VAL A 31 3.82 8.70 -7.94
CA VAL A 31 2.49 8.38 -8.45
C VAL A 31 1.53 9.54 -8.20
N THR A 32 0.70 9.84 -9.20
CA THR A 32 -0.38 10.85 -9.11
C THR A 32 -1.73 10.23 -9.44
N CYS A 33 -2.80 10.81 -8.94
CA CYS A 33 -4.19 10.52 -9.29
C CYS A 33 -4.41 10.57 -10.81
N ASN A 34 -3.76 11.50 -11.52
CA ASN A 34 -3.82 11.55 -12.99
C ASN A 34 -3.14 10.34 -13.65
N PHE A 35 -2.02 9.85 -13.11
CA PHE A 35 -1.42 8.60 -13.60
C PHE A 35 -2.38 7.43 -13.37
N ILE A 36 -2.97 7.33 -12.19
CA ILE A 36 -3.92 6.27 -11.84
C ILE A 36 -5.14 6.27 -12.77
N LYS A 37 -5.69 7.44 -13.13
CA LYS A 37 -6.81 7.56 -14.08
C LYS A 37 -6.46 7.06 -15.48
N ARG A 38 -5.20 7.17 -15.92
CA ARG A 38 -4.76 6.71 -17.25
C ARG A 38 -4.77 5.18 -17.38
N LEU A 39 -4.83 4.42 -16.28
CA LEU A 39 -4.97 2.95 -16.34
C LEU A 39 -6.20 2.51 -17.13
N ASP A 40 -7.31 3.24 -17.04
CA ASP A 40 -8.54 2.87 -17.74
C ASP A 40 -8.40 2.99 -19.27
N ILE A 41 -7.49 3.85 -19.73
CA ILE A 41 -7.18 4.06 -21.15
C ILE A 41 -6.12 3.06 -21.63
N GLN A 42 -5.10 2.81 -20.79
CA GLN A 42 -3.94 1.99 -21.15
C GLN A 42 -4.21 0.48 -21.03
N CYS A 43 -5.16 0.07 -20.18
CA CYS A 43 -5.53 -1.32 -19.95
C CYS A 43 -7.02 -1.56 -20.19
N ARG A 44 -7.33 -2.21 -21.32
CA ARG A 44 -8.72 -2.57 -21.67
C ARG A 44 -9.30 -3.67 -20.79
N GLY A 45 -8.50 -4.65 -20.37
CA GLY A 45 -8.94 -5.75 -19.51
C GLY A 45 -8.99 -5.37 -18.02
N ASP A 46 -9.87 -6.02 -17.26
CA ASP A 46 -10.00 -5.82 -15.81
C ASP A 46 -8.92 -6.52 -14.98
N LEU A 47 -8.25 -7.51 -15.59
CA LEU A 47 -7.12 -8.21 -15.01
C LEU A 47 -5.84 -7.80 -15.74
N ILE A 48 -4.82 -7.48 -14.95
CA ILE A 48 -3.50 -7.08 -15.42
C ILE A 48 -2.53 -8.19 -15.00
N ASP A 49 -1.84 -8.76 -15.98
CA ASP A 49 -0.78 -9.74 -15.74
C ASP A 49 0.57 -9.05 -15.51
N ARG A 50 1.58 -9.85 -15.16
CA ARG A 50 2.92 -9.34 -14.91
C ARG A 50 3.51 -8.57 -16.10
N SER A 51 3.37 -9.10 -17.31
CA SER A 51 3.92 -8.50 -18.53
C SER A 51 3.31 -7.11 -18.80
N SER A 52 1.98 -7.03 -18.72
CA SER A 52 1.24 -5.78 -18.88
C SER A 52 1.63 -4.77 -17.80
N TYR A 53 1.74 -5.21 -16.55
CA TYR A 53 2.22 -4.36 -15.47
C TYR A 53 3.64 -3.83 -15.73
N GLU A 54 4.58 -4.67 -16.13
CA GLU A 54 5.97 -4.26 -16.39
C GLU A 54 6.06 -3.23 -17.53
N MET A 55 5.20 -3.35 -18.56
CA MET A 55 5.07 -2.33 -19.60
C MET A 55 4.56 -0.99 -19.06
N LEU A 56 3.51 -1.01 -18.22
CA LEU A 56 2.97 0.21 -17.59
C LEU A 56 4.01 0.86 -16.66
N ALA A 57 4.62 0.05 -15.80
CA ALA A 57 5.63 0.50 -14.84
C ALA A 57 6.80 1.16 -15.56
N LYS A 58 7.27 0.57 -16.68
CA LYS A 58 8.30 1.18 -17.53
C LYS A 58 7.88 2.54 -18.08
N ASN A 59 6.66 2.66 -18.61
CA ASN A 59 6.14 3.91 -19.15
C ASN A 59 5.98 5.01 -18.10
N TRP A 60 5.76 4.62 -16.84
CA TRP A 60 5.58 5.54 -15.72
C TRP A 60 6.86 5.72 -14.89
N HIS A 61 7.97 5.11 -15.31
CA HIS A 61 9.24 5.08 -14.58
C HIS A 61 9.13 4.50 -13.16
N LEU A 62 8.12 3.66 -12.91
CA LEU A 62 7.97 2.92 -11.66
C LEU A 62 8.92 1.72 -11.63
N LYS A 63 9.55 1.51 -10.48
CA LYS A 63 10.46 0.37 -10.24
C LYS A 63 9.91 -0.63 -9.23
N ALA A 64 8.68 -0.42 -8.74
CA ALA A 64 8.02 -1.36 -7.85
C ALA A 64 7.77 -2.70 -8.58
N ASN A 65 8.05 -3.81 -7.90
CA ASN A 65 7.82 -5.15 -8.46
C ASN A 65 6.33 -5.48 -8.48
N PHE A 66 5.88 -6.28 -9.46
CA PHE A 66 4.50 -6.76 -9.54
C PHE A 66 4.06 -7.52 -8.28
N SER A 67 4.99 -8.25 -7.65
CA SER A 67 4.78 -8.99 -6.40
C SER A 67 4.39 -8.11 -5.20
N LEU A 68 4.68 -6.81 -5.26
CA LEU A 68 4.23 -5.86 -4.25
C LEU A 68 2.70 -5.74 -4.26
N PHE A 69 2.09 -5.81 -5.44
CA PHE A 69 0.66 -5.55 -5.63
C PHE A 69 -0.20 -6.81 -5.61
N THR A 70 0.35 -7.97 -5.97
CA THR A 70 -0.37 -9.25 -5.93
C THR A 70 0.57 -10.41 -5.63
N LYS A 71 0.03 -11.47 -5.00
CA LYS A 71 0.71 -12.76 -4.80
C LYS A 71 0.35 -13.79 -5.89
N THR A 72 -0.57 -13.43 -6.79
CA THR A 72 -1.02 -14.29 -7.88
C THR A 72 -0.46 -13.80 -9.22
N ASN A 73 -0.78 -14.51 -10.31
CA ASN A 73 -0.30 -14.13 -11.64
C ASN A 73 -1.00 -12.89 -12.23
N PHE A 74 -2.05 -12.40 -11.56
CA PHE A 74 -2.88 -11.29 -12.04
C PHE A 74 -3.24 -10.35 -10.89
N ILE A 75 -3.51 -9.09 -11.22
CA ILE A 75 -4.14 -8.13 -10.31
C ILE A 75 -5.36 -7.51 -10.97
N SER A 76 -6.42 -7.26 -10.19
CA SER A 76 -7.55 -6.48 -10.69
C SER A 76 -7.12 -5.03 -10.91
N LYS A 77 -7.62 -4.40 -11.98
CA LYS A 77 -7.36 -2.99 -12.28
C LYS A 77 -7.73 -2.10 -11.11
N SER A 78 -8.87 -2.39 -10.45
CA SER A 78 -9.33 -1.66 -9.27
C SER A 78 -8.36 -1.82 -8.08
N ASP A 79 -7.87 -3.03 -7.77
CA ASP A 79 -6.88 -3.22 -6.71
C ASP A 79 -5.55 -2.52 -7.01
N LEU A 80 -5.12 -2.51 -8.29
CA LEU A 80 -3.92 -1.77 -8.69
C LEU A 80 -4.13 -0.26 -8.53
N LYS A 81 -5.27 0.29 -8.98
CA LYS A 81 -5.62 1.71 -8.80
C LYS A 81 -5.61 2.11 -7.32
N LEU A 82 -6.24 1.30 -6.46
CA LEU A 82 -6.27 1.55 -5.01
C LEU A 82 -4.87 1.44 -4.40
N SER A 83 -4.09 0.43 -4.79
CA SER A 83 -2.72 0.23 -4.27
C SER A 83 -1.79 1.38 -4.64
N LEU A 84 -1.94 1.94 -5.84
CA LEU A 84 -1.18 3.11 -6.29
C LEU A 84 -1.68 4.39 -5.60
N LEU A 85 -2.98 4.50 -5.35
CA LEU A 85 -3.58 5.63 -4.64
C LEU A 85 -3.04 5.79 -3.22
N VAL A 86 -2.69 4.68 -2.57
CA VAL A 86 -2.04 4.65 -1.24
C VAL A 86 -0.74 5.47 -1.24
N PHE A 87 0.03 5.46 -2.33
CA PHE A 87 1.31 6.15 -2.44
C PHE A 87 1.23 7.49 -3.20
N SER A 88 0.02 7.90 -3.61
CA SER A 88 -0.15 9.12 -4.39
C SER A 88 0.35 10.34 -3.61
N LYS A 89 1.17 11.18 -4.27
CA LYS A 89 1.66 12.44 -3.71
C LYS A 89 0.65 13.60 -3.80
N ASP A 90 -0.49 13.37 -4.44
CA ASP A 90 -1.53 14.40 -4.56
C ASP A 90 -2.20 14.69 -3.20
N SER A 91 -2.90 15.83 -3.14
CA SER A 91 -3.62 16.25 -1.94
C SER A 91 -4.65 15.23 -1.47
N ASP A 92 -4.95 15.23 -0.17
CA ASP A 92 -6.00 14.37 0.40
C ASP A 92 -7.35 14.55 -0.33
N GLU A 93 -7.72 15.78 -0.68
CA GLU A 93 -8.92 16.08 -1.47
C GLU A 93 -8.93 15.36 -2.83
N SER A 94 -7.81 15.40 -3.55
CA SER A 94 -7.68 14.74 -4.86
C SER A 94 -7.74 13.22 -4.73
N LYS A 95 -7.09 12.67 -3.69
CA LYS A 95 -7.10 11.23 -3.40
C LYS A 95 -8.51 10.77 -3.02
N VAL A 96 -9.23 11.51 -2.19
CA VAL A 96 -10.62 11.22 -1.80
C VAL A 96 -11.55 11.28 -3.00
N ALA A 97 -11.42 12.29 -3.87
CA ALA A 97 -12.23 12.39 -5.09
C ALA A 97 -12.05 11.17 -5.99
N LEU A 98 -10.79 10.74 -6.22
CA LEU A 98 -10.51 9.53 -7.01
C LEU A 98 -10.99 8.25 -6.31
N LEU A 99 -10.88 8.17 -4.98
CA LEU A 99 -11.40 7.03 -4.23
C LEU A 99 -12.92 6.91 -4.35
N LYS A 100 -13.66 8.02 -4.26
CA LYS A 100 -15.11 8.06 -4.50
C LYS A 100 -15.46 7.60 -5.92
N GLU A 101 -14.69 8.03 -6.92
CA GLU A 101 -14.85 7.61 -8.32
C GLU A 101 -14.61 6.09 -8.51
N ILE A 102 -13.59 5.51 -7.86
CA ILE A 102 -13.35 4.06 -7.90
C ILE A 102 -14.47 3.31 -7.17
N ALA A 103 -14.88 3.80 -6.00
CA ALA A 103 -15.87 3.15 -5.14
C ALA A 103 -17.31 3.24 -5.66
N SER A 104 -17.64 4.22 -6.51
CA SER A 104 -18.99 4.34 -7.08
C SER A 104 -19.42 3.12 -7.91
N THR A 105 -18.46 2.36 -8.42
CA THR A 105 -18.71 1.11 -9.14
C THR A 105 -19.01 -0.07 -8.21
N ASN A 106 -18.45 -0.05 -6.99
CA ASN A 106 -18.61 -1.09 -5.98
C ASN A 106 -18.15 -0.56 -4.61
N ASN A 107 -19.10 -0.36 -3.68
CA ASN A 107 -18.84 0.16 -2.34
C ASN A 107 -17.83 -0.67 -1.53
N ARG A 108 -17.64 -1.96 -1.86
CA ARG A 108 -16.59 -2.79 -1.23
C ARG A 108 -15.18 -2.28 -1.54
N LEU A 109 -14.99 -1.52 -2.62
CA LEU A 109 -13.69 -0.93 -2.99
C LEU A 109 -13.29 0.21 -2.05
N ALA A 110 -14.25 0.95 -1.48
CA ALA A 110 -13.96 1.92 -0.43
C ALA A 110 -13.34 1.23 0.80
N MET A 111 -13.87 0.05 1.15
CA MET A 111 -13.35 -0.78 2.23
C MET A 111 -12.03 -1.47 1.91
N ARG A 112 -11.80 -1.74 0.62
CA ARG A 112 -10.56 -2.37 0.15
C ARG A 112 -9.35 -1.44 0.25
N TYR A 113 -9.56 -0.13 0.11
CA TYR A 113 -8.48 0.87 0.20
C TYR A 113 -7.69 0.83 1.52
N PRO A 114 -8.33 0.92 2.71
CA PRO A 114 -7.59 0.86 3.97
C PRO A 114 -6.90 -0.50 4.15
N GLU A 115 -7.55 -1.60 3.78
CA GLU A 115 -6.93 -2.94 3.83
C GLU A 115 -5.64 -3.00 3.01
N LEU A 116 -5.67 -2.48 1.77
CA LEU A 116 -4.51 -2.44 0.90
C LEU A 116 -3.41 -1.55 1.47
N ALA A 117 -3.75 -0.38 2.01
CA ALA A 117 -2.77 0.48 2.67
C ALA A 117 -2.02 -0.27 3.78
N TYR A 118 -2.74 -0.99 4.65
CA TYR A 118 -2.12 -1.79 5.71
C TYR A 118 -1.27 -2.93 5.15
N GLN A 119 -1.79 -3.67 4.19
CA GLN A 119 -1.07 -4.80 3.58
C GLN A 119 0.21 -4.33 2.90
N LEU A 120 0.16 -3.24 2.14
CA LEU A 120 1.32 -2.74 1.39
C LEU A 120 2.40 -2.26 2.35
N VAL A 121 2.07 -1.36 3.27
CA VAL A 121 3.05 -0.69 4.14
C VAL A 121 3.59 -1.61 5.23
N TYR A 122 2.71 -2.37 5.89
CA TYR A 122 3.09 -3.09 7.10
C TYR A 122 3.36 -4.57 6.89
N GLN A 123 3.07 -5.10 5.70
CA GLN A 123 3.31 -6.51 5.39
C GLN A 123 4.19 -6.67 4.15
N ARG A 124 3.77 -6.17 2.98
CA ARG A 124 4.41 -6.49 1.70
C ARG A 124 5.74 -5.76 1.51
N ILE A 125 5.84 -4.46 1.85
CA ILE A 125 7.14 -3.76 1.82
C ILE A 125 8.13 -4.42 2.79
N PRO A 126 7.80 -4.73 4.06
CA PRO A 126 8.69 -5.52 4.92
C PRO A 126 9.07 -6.90 4.35
N GLU A 127 8.14 -7.61 3.67
CA GLU A 127 8.44 -8.85 2.96
C GLU A 127 9.44 -8.64 1.81
N GLU A 128 9.38 -7.52 1.09
CA GLU A 128 10.36 -7.15 0.04
C GLU A 128 11.71 -6.74 0.65
N LEU A 129 11.72 -5.93 1.72
CA LEU A 129 12.94 -5.52 2.43
C LEU A 129 13.72 -6.73 2.96
N ALA A 130 13.02 -7.74 3.50
CA ALA A 130 13.64 -9.00 3.93
C ALA A 130 14.21 -9.80 2.74
N ARG A 131 13.50 -9.85 1.61
CA ARG A 131 13.99 -10.49 0.37
C ARG A 131 15.23 -9.80 -0.18
N MET A 132 15.30 -8.48 -0.07
CA MET A 132 16.47 -7.66 -0.42
C MET A 132 17.60 -7.75 0.62
N LYS A 133 17.42 -8.53 1.70
CA LYS A 133 18.36 -8.65 2.83
C LYS A 133 18.66 -7.31 3.53
N LYS A 134 17.76 -6.33 3.44
CA LYS A 134 17.85 -5.04 4.17
C LYS A 134 17.45 -5.21 5.65
N ILE A 135 16.64 -6.22 5.95
CA ILE A 135 16.27 -6.65 7.31
C ILE A 135 16.32 -8.17 7.40
N SER A 136 16.46 -8.70 8.62
CA SER A 136 16.36 -10.13 8.90
C SER A 136 14.90 -10.62 8.91
N GLU A 137 14.72 -11.94 8.73
CA GLU A 137 13.42 -12.58 8.81
C GLU A 137 12.77 -12.38 10.20
N ALA A 138 13.57 -12.41 11.27
CA ALA A 138 13.11 -12.19 12.63
C ALA A 138 12.58 -10.75 12.85
N GLU A 139 13.29 -9.74 12.34
CA GLU A 139 12.86 -8.34 12.40
C GLU A 139 11.57 -8.10 11.62
N LYS A 140 11.45 -8.68 10.43
CA LYS A 140 10.23 -8.65 9.63
C LYS A 140 9.04 -9.22 10.40
N VAL A 141 9.18 -10.44 10.96
CA VAL A 141 8.10 -11.11 11.70
C VAL A 141 7.68 -10.31 12.92
N ALA A 142 8.65 -9.81 13.70
CA ALA A 142 8.38 -8.97 14.87
C ALA A 142 7.60 -7.70 14.50
N TYR A 143 8.00 -7.02 13.42
CA TYR A 143 7.33 -5.80 12.96
C TYR A 143 5.90 -6.06 12.46
N ILE A 144 5.69 -7.07 11.61
CA ILE A 144 4.36 -7.44 11.09
C ILE A 144 3.43 -7.79 12.26
N ASN A 145 3.90 -8.58 13.22
CA ASN A 145 3.08 -8.97 14.38
C ASN A 145 2.69 -7.77 15.25
N LYS A 146 3.62 -6.83 15.47
CA LYS A 146 3.37 -5.59 16.21
C LYS A 146 2.33 -4.71 15.50
N LYS A 147 2.40 -4.60 14.18
CA LYS A 147 1.50 -3.74 13.39
C LYS A 147 0.13 -4.36 13.10
N ARG A 148 0.00 -5.68 13.19
CA ARG A 148 -1.27 -6.41 12.94
C ARG A 148 -2.42 -5.90 13.80
N LEU A 149 -2.20 -5.71 15.10
CA LEU A 149 -3.25 -5.23 16.02
C LEU A 149 -3.64 -3.77 15.71
N SER A 150 -2.66 -2.89 15.50
CA SER A 150 -2.94 -1.49 15.15
C SER A 150 -3.66 -1.34 13.80
N ALA A 151 -3.33 -2.20 12.83
CA ALA A 151 -3.97 -2.24 11.53
C ALA A 151 -5.44 -2.68 11.63
N GLY A 152 -5.72 -3.73 12.41
CA GLY A 152 -7.09 -4.20 12.66
C GLY A 152 -7.97 -3.12 13.30
N THR A 153 -7.49 -2.47 14.36
CA THR A 153 -8.24 -1.39 15.02
C THR A 153 -8.52 -0.23 14.07
N SER A 154 -7.54 0.18 13.27
CA SER A 154 -7.68 1.33 12.39
C SER A 154 -8.59 1.05 11.19
N ALA A 155 -8.59 -0.18 10.66
CA ALA A 155 -9.54 -0.61 9.63
C ALA A 155 -10.98 -0.65 10.17
N CYS A 156 -11.19 -1.12 11.40
CA CYS A 156 -12.49 -1.07 12.05
C CYS A 156 -12.98 0.38 12.27
N LEU A 157 -12.11 1.27 12.74
CA LEU A 157 -12.45 2.69 12.93
C LEU A 157 -12.78 3.37 11.60
N PHE A 158 -12.02 3.07 10.53
CA PHE A 158 -12.34 3.54 9.19
C PHE A 158 -13.72 3.07 8.76
N PHE A 159 -14.03 1.79 8.97
CA PHE A 159 -15.34 1.22 8.62
C PHE A 159 -16.48 1.89 9.38
N SER A 160 -16.39 2.00 10.70
CA SER A 160 -17.42 2.64 11.53
C SER A 160 -17.69 4.07 11.06
N ASN A 161 -16.63 4.85 10.81
CA ASN A 161 -16.77 6.22 10.31
C ASN A 161 -17.41 6.28 8.91
N TYR A 162 -17.03 5.36 8.00
CA TYR A 162 -17.59 5.32 6.65
C TYR A 162 -19.07 4.91 6.64
N MET A 163 -19.46 3.97 7.51
CA MET A 163 -20.86 3.54 7.64
C MET A 163 -21.74 4.63 8.27
N GLU A 164 -21.21 5.38 9.23
CA GLU A 164 -21.91 6.49 9.88
C GLU A 164 -22.03 7.72 8.98
N ASN A 165 -20.99 8.00 8.17
CA ASN A 165 -21.00 9.13 7.26
C ASN A 165 -20.17 8.82 5.99
N PRO A 166 -20.81 8.26 4.94
CA PRO A 166 -20.14 7.91 3.68
C PRO A 166 -19.50 9.11 2.97
N GLU A 167 -19.96 10.33 3.26
CA GLU A 167 -19.39 11.56 2.70
C GLU A 167 -18.03 11.93 3.31
N ASN A 168 -17.74 11.45 4.53
CA ASN A 168 -16.50 11.68 5.27
C ASN A 168 -15.41 10.62 4.98
N LEU A 169 -15.32 10.20 3.72
CA LEU A 169 -14.29 9.30 3.27
C LEU A 169 -12.92 9.98 3.44
N LYS A 170 -12.06 9.41 4.30
CA LYS A 170 -10.70 9.90 4.56
C LYS A 170 -9.68 9.02 3.86
N THR A 171 -8.52 9.57 3.53
CA THR A 171 -7.37 8.78 3.06
C THR A 171 -6.49 8.40 4.24
N ILE A 172 -5.74 7.31 4.12
CA ILE A 172 -4.72 6.96 5.12
C ILE A 172 -3.46 7.72 4.73
N ASN A 173 -3.08 8.70 5.53
CA ASN A 173 -1.76 9.31 5.40
C ASN A 173 -0.73 8.34 5.95
N ILE A 174 0.08 7.81 5.04
CA ILE A 174 1.33 7.14 5.40
C ILE A 174 2.31 8.27 5.67
N ASP A 175 2.94 8.28 6.85
CA ASP A 175 4.02 9.23 7.16
C ASP A 175 5.24 8.94 6.27
N ILE A 176 5.19 9.46 5.04
CA ILE A 176 6.30 9.50 4.08
C ILE A 176 7.00 10.84 4.33
N ASN A 177 7.87 10.89 5.34
CA ASN A 177 8.77 12.00 5.65
C ASN A 177 10.18 11.45 5.87
#